data_AF-A0A0C2DTG7-F1
#
_entry.id   AF-A0A0C2DTG7-F1
#
_cell.length_a   1.000
_cell.length_b   1.000
_cell.length_c   1.000
_cell.angle_alpha   90.00
_cell.angle_beta   90.00
_cell.angle_gamma   90.00
#
_symmetry.space_group_name_H-M   'P 1'
#
loop_
_entity.id
_entity.type
_entity.pdbx_description
1 polymer ?
#
loop_
_entity_poly.entity_id
_entity_poly.type
_entity_poly.pdbx_seq_one_letter_code
_entity_poly.pdbx_strand_id
1 'polypeptide(L)'
;MEPDDIRFGSLKEDRGWYFVEYTPPIPNYRFSTLCVCIVEGHDAQAVAFAIEKEARDWLMRYQAPLMATAFSADGGIFSLKGVRPIDHMVAWRDSESSQVVFRWELVKDALPDIALDRNFLQKTFADVPSKTGAEIQNEVVKDVAARKVGWWLVFVWAVVVPLGVAVLEWWSDLLGLVVLLYAFVKAIIHALRLMGHLPKSDREREKEAQELRMRHHHYHCERNPEGFERLKAESFRREEIARTKAEALVLKVQARNGPIDG
;
A
#
# COMPACT_ATOMS: atom_id res chain seq x y z
N MET A 1 8.66 18.16 1.32
CA MET A 1 7.40 18.46 2.04
C MET A 1 7.73 19.62 2.95
N GLU A 2 7.09 20.75 2.72
CA GLU A 2 7.33 21.93 3.56
C GLU A 2 6.66 21.71 4.93
N PRO A 3 7.21 22.27 6.02
CA PRO A 3 6.65 22.08 7.36
C PRO A 3 5.19 22.54 7.48
N ASP A 4 4.83 23.56 6.69
CA ASP A 4 3.54 24.22 6.72
C ASP A 4 2.51 23.63 5.74
N ASP A 5 2.90 22.62 4.95
CA ASP A 5 2.02 21.89 4.05
C ASP A 5 0.93 21.17 4.85
N ILE A 6 -0.34 21.37 4.50
CA ILE A 6 -1.46 20.67 5.12
C ILE A 6 -1.90 19.53 4.22
N ARG A 7 -2.08 18.35 4.80
CA ARG A 7 -2.62 17.18 4.12
C ARG A 7 -3.89 16.73 4.81
N PHE A 8 -4.96 16.65 4.03
CA PHE A 8 -6.24 16.11 4.49
C PHE A 8 -6.30 14.60 4.22
N GLY A 9 -7.01 13.89 5.07
CA GLY A 9 -7.32 12.47 4.90
C GLY A 9 -8.30 12.25 3.74
N SER A 10 -8.33 11.02 3.23
CA SER A 10 -9.32 10.56 2.27
C SER A 10 -10.66 10.28 2.98
N LEU A 11 -11.77 10.67 2.35
CA LEU A 11 -13.12 10.33 2.77
C LEU A 11 -13.63 9.16 1.93
N LYS A 12 -14.21 8.15 2.57
CA LYS A 12 -14.77 6.97 1.88
C LYS A 12 -16.25 6.82 2.23
N GLU A 13 -17.10 6.64 1.22
CA GLU A 13 -18.54 6.46 1.42
C GLU A 13 -19.10 5.32 0.55
N ASP A 14 -19.96 4.48 1.13
CA ASP A 14 -20.65 3.40 0.40
C ASP A 14 -21.82 3.94 -0.44
N ARG A 15 -22.06 3.31 -1.60
CA ARG A 15 -23.19 3.55 -2.50
C ARG A 15 -23.87 2.24 -2.94
N GLY A 16 -23.53 1.12 -2.32
CA GLY A 16 -24.11 -0.19 -2.58
C GLY A 16 -23.30 -1.01 -3.57
N TRP A 17 -23.48 -0.77 -4.86
CA TRP A 17 -22.78 -1.51 -5.94
C TRP A 17 -21.39 -0.94 -6.26
N TYR A 18 -21.08 0.24 -5.72
CA TYR A 18 -19.79 0.90 -5.73
C TYR A 18 -19.60 1.65 -4.41
N PHE A 19 -18.37 2.09 -4.15
CA PHE A 19 -18.09 3.10 -3.13
C PHE A 19 -17.25 4.22 -3.74
N VAL A 20 -17.22 5.36 -3.06
CA VAL A 20 -16.43 6.52 -3.48
C VAL A 20 -15.31 6.77 -2.48
N GLU A 21 -14.14 7.14 -3.00
CA GLU A 21 -13.03 7.65 -2.23
C GLU A 21 -12.68 9.05 -2.73
N TYR A 22 -12.90 10.05 -1.88
CA TYR A 22 -12.59 11.44 -2.16
C TYR A 22 -11.32 11.85 -1.40
N THR A 23 -10.33 12.30 -2.15
CA THR A 23 -9.08 12.84 -1.61
C THR A 23 -9.02 14.33 -1.89
N PRO A 24 -9.01 15.20 -0.86
CA PRO A 24 -8.85 16.64 -1.04
C PRO A 24 -7.56 17.00 -1.79
N PRO A 25 -7.44 18.24 -2.30
CA PRO A 25 -6.26 18.67 -3.04
C PRO A 25 -5.00 18.57 -2.17
N ILE A 26 -3.93 18.04 -2.76
CA ILE A 26 -2.60 18.03 -2.16
C ILE A 26 -1.97 19.42 -2.40
N PRO A 27 -1.08 19.92 -1.52
CA PRO A 27 -0.36 21.16 -1.76
C PRO A 27 0.24 21.23 -3.17
N ASN A 28 0.06 22.37 -3.84
CA ASN A 28 0.44 22.64 -5.23
C ASN A 28 -0.37 21.93 -6.33
N TYR A 29 -1.45 21.22 -5.99
CA TYR A 29 -2.41 20.69 -6.96
C TYR A 29 -3.68 21.54 -7.01
N ARG A 30 -4.24 21.69 -8.21
CA ARG A 30 -5.42 22.54 -8.47
C ARG A 30 -6.76 21.83 -8.32
N PHE A 31 -6.75 20.54 -8.00
CA PHE A 31 -7.96 19.73 -7.95
C PHE A 31 -7.88 18.62 -6.90
N SER A 32 -9.05 18.18 -6.45
CA SER A 32 -9.28 17.01 -5.60
C SER A 32 -9.42 15.76 -6.46
N THR A 33 -9.15 14.59 -5.91
CA THR A 33 -9.33 13.33 -6.65
C THR A 33 -10.56 12.60 -6.11
N LEU A 34 -11.44 12.17 -7.01
CA LEU A 34 -12.61 11.35 -6.72
C LEU A 34 -12.46 9.99 -7.42
N CYS A 35 -12.30 8.94 -6.64
CA CYS A 35 -12.23 7.57 -7.14
C CYS A 35 -13.59 6.90 -6.95
N VAL A 36 -14.18 6.39 -8.03
CA VAL A 36 -15.42 5.59 -8.00
C VAL A 36 -15.03 4.12 -8.13
N CYS A 37 -15.02 3.39 -7.01
CA CYS A 37 -14.56 2.01 -6.95
C CYS A 37 -15.73 1.05 -7.15
N ILE A 38 -15.76 0.37 -8.30
CA ILE A 38 -16.84 -0.52 -8.73
C ILE A 38 -16.65 -1.91 -8.10
N VAL A 39 -17.65 -2.34 -7.33
CA VAL A 39 -17.60 -3.62 -6.59
C VAL A 39 -18.38 -4.70 -7.33
N GLU A 40 -19.53 -4.33 -7.88
CA GLU A 40 -20.42 -5.19 -8.66
C GLU A 40 -20.38 -4.76 -10.13
N GLY A 41 -20.48 -5.73 -11.06
CA GLY A 41 -20.37 -5.44 -12.48
C GLY A 41 -21.57 -4.64 -13.00
N HIS A 42 -21.30 -3.48 -13.60
CA HIS A 42 -22.29 -2.61 -14.24
C HIS A 42 -21.81 -2.17 -15.63
N ASP A 43 -22.72 -1.67 -16.45
CA ASP A 43 -22.39 -1.17 -17.78
C ASP A 43 -21.64 0.16 -17.72
N ALA A 44 -20.86 0.46 -18.76
CA ALA A 44 -20.07 1.68 -18.83
C ALA A 44 -20.94 2.95 -18.78
N GLN A 45 -22.20 2.87 -19.19
CA GLN A 45 -23.14 3.99 -19.14
C GLN A 45 -23.61 4.28 -17.72
N ALA A 46 -23.95 3.29 -16.91
CA ALA A 46 -24.26 3.50 -15.49
C ALA A 46 -23.04 4.01 -14.71
N VAL A 47 -21.84 3.49 -15.01
CA VAL A 47 -20.60 3.97 -14.37
C VAL A 47 -20.33 5.43 -14.73
N ALA A 48 -20.44 5.82 -16.00
CA ALA A 48 -20.27 7.22 -16.41
C ALA A 48 -21.30 8.15 -15.73
N PHE A 49 -22.55 7.71 -15.62
CA PHE A 49 -23.59 8.46 -14.91
C PHE A 49 -23.29 8.58 -13.40
N ALA A 50 -22.80 7.51 -12.77
CA ALA A 50 -22.38 7.53 -11.37
C ALA A 50 -21.24 8.53 -11.15
N ILE A 51 -20.24 8.57 -12.04
CA ILE A 51 -19.15 9.56 -11.99
C ILE A 51 -19.70 10.99 -12.06
N GLU A 52 -20.59 11.28 -13.01
CA GLU A 52 -21.19 12.62 -13.18
C GLU A 52 -22.02 13.05 -11.97
N LYS A 53 -22.78 12.11 -11.40
CA LYS A 53 -23.59 12.33 -10.20
C LYS A 53 -22.71 12.62 -8.99
N GLU A 54 -21.75 11.75 -8.69
CA GLU A 54 -20.88 11.92 -7.51
C GLU A 54 -20.04 13.20 -7.66
N ALA A 55 -19.49 13.47 -8.83
CA ALA A 55 -18.76 14.72 -9.06
C ALA A 55 -19.60 15.96 -8.73
N ARG A 56 -20.89 15.96 -9.10
CA ARG A 56 -21.81 17.05 -8.73
C ARG A 56 -21.99 17.15 -7.22
N ASP A 57 -22.25 16.03 -6.56
CA ASP A 57 -22.50 15.98 -5.11
C ASP A 57 -21.28 16.46 -4.30
N TRP A 58 -20.07 15.99 -4.65
CA TRP A 58 -18.82 16.41 -4.02
C TRP A 58 -18.48 17.87 -4.31
N LEU A 59 -18.73 18.37 -5.53
CA LEU A 59 -18.58 19.79 -5.87
C LEU A 59 -19.56 20.69 -5.12
N MET A 60 -20.75 20.21 -4.80
CA MET A 60 -21.69 20.97 -3.98
C MET A 60 -21.22 21.05 -2.52
N ARG A 61 -20.61 19.97 -2.01
CA ARG A 61 -20.12 19.89 -0.62
C ARG A 61 -18.86 20.73 -0.39
N TYR A 62 -17.85 20.58 -1.24
CA TYR A 62 -16.53 21.19 -1.01
C TYR A 62 -16.15 22.27 -2.01
N GLN A 63 -16.88 22.46 -3.11
CA GLN A 63 -16.67 23.55 -4.08
C GLN A 63 -15.25 23.64 -4.68
N ALA A 64 -14.38 22.64 -4.43
CA ALA A 64 -13.05 22.54 -5.00
C ALA A 64 -13.13 21.80 -6.34
N PRO A 65 -12.37 22.22 -7.37
CA PRO A 65 -12.27 21.46 -8.61
C PRO A 65 -11.89 20.02 -8.31
N LEU A 66 -12.39 19.07 -9.10
CA LEU A 66 -12.09 17.66 -8.90
C LEU A 66 -11.87 16.91 -10.22
N MET A 67 -11.05 15.87 -10.14
CA MET A 67 -10.88 14.87 -11.18
C MET A 67 -11.51 13.57 -10.70
N ALA A 68 -12.48 13.06 -11.44
CA ALA A 68 -13.17 11.82 -11.14
C ALA A 68 -12.73 10.70 -12.09
N THR A 69 -12.46 9.51 -11.54
CA THR A 69 -12.07 8.32 -12.32
C THR A 69 -12.74 7.09 -11.69
N ALA A 70 -13.19 6.15 -12.52
CA ALA A 70 -13.70 4.87 -12.03
C ALA A 70 -12.63 3.79 -12.04
N PHE A 71 -12.67 2.93 -11.03
CA PHE A 71 -11.79 1.78 -10.87
C PHE A 71 -12.62 0.51 -10.80
N SER A 72 -12.19 -0.54 -11.49
CA SER A 72 -12.77 -1.87 -11.36
C SER A 72 -12.37 -2.52 -10.03
N ALA A 73 -13.05 -3.62 -9.67
CA ALA A 73 -12.81 -4.31 -8.41
C ALA A 73 -11.34 -4.78 -8.23
N ASP A 74 -10.61 -4.98 -9.33
CA ASP A 74 -9.20 -5.36 -9.36
C ASP A 74 -8.22 -4.18 -9.34
N GLY A 75 -8.68 -2.97 -9.01
CA GLY A 75 -7.86 -1.77 -8.89
C GLY A 75 -7.40 -1.18 -10.23
N GLY A 76 -7.80 -1.76 -11.36
CA GLY A 76 -7.57 -1.20 -12.69
C GLY A 76 -8.49 -0.02 -12.99
N ILE A 77 -8.11 0.85 -13.92
CA ILE A 77 -9.01 1.91 -14.42
C ILE A 77 -10.14 1.25 -15.20
N PHE A 78 -11.38 1.60 -14.85
CA PHE A 78 -12.55 1.10 -15.57
C PHE A 78 -12.66 1.84 -16.92
N SER A 79 -12.56 1.10 -18.03
CA SER A 79 -12.61 1.73 -19.35
C SER A 79 -14.03 2.16 -19.73
N LEU A 80 -14.19 3.43 -20.07
CA LEU A 80 -15.43 4.04 -20.57
C LEU A 80 -15.45 4.14 -22.10
N LYS A 81 -14.53 3.43 -22.77
CA LYS A 81 -14.41 3.43 -24.23
C LYS A 81 -15.73 3.04 -24.89
N GLY A 82 -16.20 3.90 -25.79
CA GLY A 82 -17.48 3.74 -26.48
C GLY A 82 -18.65 4.51 -25.86
N VAL A 83 -18.50 4.98 -24.60
CA VAL A 83 -19.49 5.84 -23.93
C VAL A 83 -18.94 7.27 -23.74
N ARG A 84 -17.65 7.39 -23.44
CA ARG A 84 -16.93 8.66 -23.26
C ARG A 84 -15.59 8.64 -24.02
N PRO A 85 -15.04 9.82 -24.37
CA PRO A 85 -13.78 9.92 -25.11
C PRO A 85 -12.55 9.50 -24.28
N ILE A 86 -12.59 9.67 -22.96
CA ILE A 86 -11.53 9.31 -22.02
C ILE A 86 -12.12 8.74 -20.72
N ASP A 87 -11.29 8.07 -19.92
CA ASP A 87 -11.70 7.35 -18.70
C ASP A 87 -11.72 8.22 -17.42
N HIS A 88 -11.36 9.50 -17.53
CA HIS A 88 -11.40 10.46 -16.42
C HIS A 88 -12.22 11.70 -16.80
N MET A 89 -12.83 12.31 -15.80
CA MET A 89 -13.59 13.55 -15.95
C MET A 89 -13.01 14.61 -15.04
N VAL A 90 -12.87 15.83 -15.55
CA VAL A 90 -12.57 17.00 -14.73
C VAL A 90 -13.85 17.80 -14.55
N ALA A 91 -14.13 18.21 -13.33
CA ALA A 91 -15.31 18.98 -12.99
C ALA A 91 -14.97 20.15 -12.07
N TRP A 92 -15.55 21.30 -12.35
CA TRP A 92 -15.40 22.50 -11.52
C TRP A 92 -16.66 23.35 -11.62
N ARG A 93 -16.80 24.30 -10.70
CA ARG A 93 -17.84 25.32 -10.78
C ARG A 93 -17.30 26.52 -11.54
N ASP A 94 -18.02 26.93 -12.58
CA ASP A 94 -17.70 28.15 -13.30
C ASP A 94 -17.99 29.39 -12.43
N SER A 95 -17.03 30.31 -12.37
CA SER A 95 -17.12 31.52 -11.56
C SER A 95 -18.18 32.50 -12.07
N GLU A 96 -18.50 32.48 -13.37
CA GLU A 96 -19.44 33.41 -13.98
C GLU A 96 -20.88 32.88 -13.92
N SER A 97 -21.11 31.63 -14.33
CA SER A 97 -22.45 31.05 -14.41
C SER A 97 -22.90 30.32 -13.14
N SER A 98 -22.00 30.10 -12.16
CA SER A 98 -22.21 29.22 -11.01
C SER A 98 -22.64 27.78 -11.36
N GLN A 99 -22.57 27.39 -12.64
CA GLN A 99 -22.92 26.06 -13.09
C GLN A 99 -21.72 25.11 -12.95
N VAL A 100 -22.04 23.83 -12.75
CA VAL A 100 -21.03 22.77 -12.76
C VAL A 100 -20.69 22.44 -14.21
N VAL A 101 -19.41 22.60 -14.56
CA VAL A 101 -18.87 22.25 -15.86
C VAL A 101 -18.25 20.86 -15.76
N PHE A 102 -18.65 19.96 -16.65
CA PHE A 102 -18.04 18.64 -16.81
C PHE A 102 -17.23 18.59 -18.10
N ARG A 103 -15.97 18.14 -18.02
CA ARG A 103 -15.10 17.93 -19.17
C ARG A 103 -14.52 16.53 -19.15
N TRP A 104 -14.73 15.81 -20.25
CA TRP A 104 -14.12 14.52 -20.53
C TRP A 104 -12.94 14.75 -21.49
N GLU A 105 -11.97 15.55 -21.07
CA GLU A 105 -10.74 15.82 -21.82
C GLU A 105 -9.62 16.24 -20.87
N LEU A 106 -8.39 16.27 -21.38
CA LEU A 106 -7.24 16.75 -20.62
C LEU A 106 -7.28 18.29 -20.52
N VAL A 107 -7.67 18.81 -19.36
CA VAL A 107 -7.75 20.26 -19.10
C VAL A 107 -6.44 20.75 -18.49
N LYS A 108 -5.78 21.72 -19.12
CA LYS A 108 -4.52 22.33 -18.62
C LYS A 108 -4.75 23.69 -17.95
N ASP A 109 -5.34 24.64 -18.68
CA ASP A 109 -5.34 26.05 -18.28
C ASP A 109 -6.71 26.59 -17.83
N ALA A 110 -7.78 25.79 -17.92
CA ALA A 110 -9.14 26.22 -17.58
C ALA A 110 -9.56 25.94 -16.13
N LEU A 111 -8.66 25.37 -15.31
CA LEU A 111 -8.96 25.03 -13.92
C LEU A 111 -8.82 26.25 -13.01
N PRO A 112 -9.82 26.55 -12.17
CA PRO A 112 -9.71 27.62 -11.18
C PRO A 112 -8.58 27.36 -10.16
N ASP A 113 -7.82 28.39 -9.83
CA ASP A 113 -6.71 28.33 -8.86
C ASP A 113 -7.18 28.37 -7.39
N ILE A 114 -8.49 28.28 -7.12
CA ILE A 114 -9.07 28.35 -5.77
C ILE A 114 -8.55 27.24 -4.84
N ALA A 115 -8.17 26.08 -5.38
CA ALA A 115 -7.60 24.98 -4.61
C ALA A 115 -6.15 25.23 -4.17
N LEU A 116 -5.49 26.29 -4.65
CA LEU A 116 -4.17 26.71 -4.19
C LEU A 116 -4.25 27.61 -2.95
N ASP A 117 -5.42 28.19 -2.64
CA ASP A 117 -5.59 29.02 -1.46
C ASP A 117 -5.74 28.18 -0.19
N ARG A 118 -4.77 28.30 0.71
CA ARG A 118 -4.74 27.63 2.01
C ARG A 118 -5.96 27.96 2.88
N ASN A 119 -6.39 29.21 2.90
CA ASN A 119 -7.52 29.63 3.74
C ASN A 119 -8.82 29.00 3.23
N PHE A 120 -8.97 28.95 1.91
CA PHE A 120 -10.07 28.23 1.26
C PHE A 120 -10.05 26.75 1.64
N LEU A 121 -8.91 26.06 1.52
CA LEU A 121 -8.79 24.64 1.87
C LEU A 121 -9.11 24.35 3.34
N GLN A 122 -8.54 25.11 4.27
CA GLN A 122 -8.80 24.92 5.71
C GLN A 122 -10.27 25.13 6.08
N LYS A 123 -10.92 26.13 5.47
CA LYS A 123 -12.35 26.39 5.72
C LYS A 123 -13.24 25.32 5.10
N THR A 124 -12.90 24.88 3.90
CA THR A 124 -13.67 23.92 3.11
C THR A 124 -13.59 22.51 3.69
N PHE A 125 -12.40 22.10 4.14
CA PHE A 125 -12.13 20.74 4.64
C PHE A 125 -11.96 20.70 6.16
N ALA A 126 -12.62 21.61 6.88
CA ALA A 126 -12.55 21.67 8.34
C ALA A 126 -13.10 20.41 9.04
N ASP A 127 -13.99 19.67 8.37
CA ASP A 127 -14.57 18.41 8.80
C ASP A 127 -13.70 17.19 8.50
N VAL A 128 -12.60 17.36 7.76
CA VAL A 128 -11.71 16.27 7.33
C VAL A 128 -10.48 16.22 8.23
N PRO A 129 -10.12 15.03 8.77
CA PRO A 129 -8.87 14.87 9.51
C PRO A 129 -7.69 15.37 8.68
N SER A 130 -6.88 16.28 9.24
CA SER A 130 -5.70 16.81 8.57
C SER A 130 -4.46 16.68 9.44
N LYS A 131 -3.32 16.58 8.77
CA LYS A 131 -1.99 16.60 9.39
C LYS A 131 -1.13 17.64 8.71
N THR A 132 -0.26 18.28 9.48
CA THR A 132 0.76 19.20 8.94
C THR A 132 2.01 18.44 8.47
N GLY A 133 2.78 19.06 7.57
CA GLY A 133 4.06 18.50 7.12
C GLY A 133 5.03 18.28 8.28
N ALA A 134 5.03 19.17 9.28
CA ALA A 134 5.82 19.02 10.50
C ALA A 134 5.40 17.79 11.34
N GLU A 135 4.09 17.54 11.49
CA GLU A 135 3.59 16.35 12.20
C GLU A 135 3.98 15.05 11.48
N ILE A 136 3.83 15.03 10.15
CA ILE A 136 4.22 13.88 9.32
C ILE A 136 5.72 13.62 9.46
N GLN A 137 6.56 14.66 9.39
CA GLN A 137 8.00 14.51 9.58
C GLN A 137 8.35 14.00 10.98
N ASN A 138 7.68 14.49 12.01
CA ASN A 138 7.90 14.03 13.38
C ASN A 138 7.50 12.56 13.58
N GLU A 139 6.41 12.10 12.96
CA GLU A 139 6.05 10.67 12.96
C GLU A 139 7.12 9.83 12.27
N VAL A 140 7.60 10.25 11.09
CA VAL A 140 8.67 9.53 10.37
C VAL A 140 9.96 9.49 11.19
N VAL A 141 10.33 10.59 11.86
CA VAL A 141 11.53 10.63 12.72
C VAL A 141 11.40 9.64 13.88
N LYS A 142 10.22 9.54 14.51
CA LYS A 142 9.96 8.56 15.58
C LYS A 142 10.07 7.13 15.06
N ASP A 143 9.50 6.83 13.90
CA ASP A 143 9.56 5.49 13.29
C ASP A 143 10.99 5.11 12.89
N VAL A 144 11.75 6.06 12.35
CA VAL A 144 13.17 5.86 12.02
C VAL A 144 14.00 5.66 13.28
N ALA A 145 13.72 6.39 14.36
CA ALA A 145 14.40 6.21 15.64
C ALA A 145 14.15 4.80 16.19
N ALA A 146 12.91 4.30 16.14
CA ALA A 146 12.58 2.93 16.52
C ALA A 146 13.34 1.88 15.70
N ARG A 147 13.47 2.10 14.37
CA ARG A 147 14.27 1.23 13.49
C ARG A 147 15.77 1.26 13.82
N LYS A 148 16.32 2.42 14.20
CA LYS A 148 17.73 2.55 14.60
C LYS A 148 18.06 1.74 15.85
N VAL A 149 17.14 1.64 16.81
CA VAL A 149 17.30 0.77 17.99
C VAL A 149 17.40 -0.71 17.59
N GLY A 150 16.53 -1.15 16.67
CA GLY A 150 16.61 -2.51 16.12
C GLY A 150 17.93 -2.80 15.41
N TRP A 151 18.42 -1.85 14.61
CA TRP A 151 19.72 -1.98 13.92
C TRP A 151 20.90 -1.99 14.89
N TRP A 152 20.84 -1.22 15.98
CA TRP A 152 21.87 -1.24 17.03
C TRP A 152 21.94 -2.59 17.74
N LEU A 153 20.80 -3.24 18.03
CA LEU A 153 20.78 -4.60 18.57
C LEU A 153 21.45 -5.60 17.62
N VAL A 154 21.16 -5.52 16.32
CA VAL A 154 21.81 -6.35 15.29
C VAL A 154 23.32 -6.09 15.26
N PHE A 155 23.74 -4.82 15.31
CA PHE A 155 25.15 -4.43 15.32
C PHE A 155 25.91 -4.99 16.53
N VAL A 156 25.35 -4.87 17.74
CA VAL A 156 25.95 -5.43 18.96
C VAL A 156 26.12 -6.95 18.83
N TRP A 157 25.10 -7.64 18.33
CA TRP A 157 25.15 -9.09 18.17
C TRP A 157 26.11 -9.56 17.08
N ALA A 158 26.18 -8.84 15.95
CA ALA A 158 26.99 -9.23 14.80
C ALA A 158 28.46 -8.80 14.90
N VAL A 159 28.77 -7.74 15.66
CA VAL A 159 30.12 -7.17 15.73
C VAL A 159 30.70 -7.24 17.15
N VAL A 160 29.98 -6.72 18.14
CA VAL A 160 30.53 -6.58 19.51
C VAL A 160 30.67 -7.94 20.19
N VAL A 161 29.69 -8.84 20.05
CA VAL A 161 29.78 -10.18 20.63
C VAL A 161 30.92 -11.00 19.99
N PRO A 162 31.05 -11.12 18.65
CA PRO A 162 32.18 -11.84 18.04
C PRO A 162 33.53 -11.21 18.37
N LEU A 163 33.63 -9.88 18.41
CA LEU A 163 34.86 -9.19 18.78
C LEU A 163 35.23 -9.45 20.26
N GLY A 164 34.25 -9.46 21.16
CA GLY A 164 34.43 -9.82 22.56
C GLY A 164 34.92 -11.25 22.74
N VAL A 165 34.34 -12.20 21.99
CA VAL A 165 34.81 -13.60 21.96
C VAL A 165 36.24 -13.67 21.45
N ALA A 166 36.59 -12.97 20.37
CA ALA A 166 37.95 -12.96 19.82
C ALA A 166 38.99 -12.38 20.80
N VAL A 167 38.63 -11.33 21.55
CA VAL A 167 39.51 -10.75 22.59
C VAL A 167 39.66 -11.69 23.79
N LEU A 168 38.58 -12.37 24.19
CA LEU A 168 38.63 -13.39 25.25
C LEU A 168 39.46 -14.61 24.84
N GLU A 169 39.40 -15.01 23.56
CA GLU A 169 40.22 -16.08 22.99
C GLU A 169 41.71 -15.72 23.04
N TRP A 170 42.08 -14.45 22.83
CA TRP A 170 43.45 -13.97 22.97
C TRP A 170 44.01 -14.07 24.39
N TRP A 171 43.16 -13.96 25.42
CA TRP A 171 43.58 -13.98 26.83
C TRP A 171 43.57 -15.37 27.47
N SER A 172 43.05 -16.39 26.77
CA SER A 172 42.79 -17.70 27.34
C SER A 172 43.12 -18.80 26.33
N ASP A 173 44.33 -19.39 26.46
CA ASP A 173 44.73 -20.62 25.73
C ASP A 173 43.72 -21.77 25.90
N LEU A 174 42.97 -21.76 27.00
CA LEU A 174 41.94 -22.74 27.32
C LEU A 174 40.71 -22.65 26.39
N LEU A 175 40.39 -21.45 25.88
CA LEU A 175 39.26 -21.21 24.98
C LEU A 175 39.60 -21.66 23.56
N GLY A 176 40.82 -21.38 23.09
CA GLY A 176 41.34 -21.91 21.84
C GLY A 176 41.32 -23.45 21.81
N LEU A 177 41.66 -24.09 22.93
CA LEU A 177 41.52 -25.54 23.09
C LEU A 177 40.05 -26.01 22.99
N VAL A 178 39.10 -25.29 23.60
CA VAL A 178 37.66 -25.62 23.53
C VAL A 178 37.11 -25.45 22.11
N VAL A 179 37.49 -24.37 21.40
CA VAL A 179 37.09 -24.13 20.01
C VAL A 179 37.68 -25.20 19.10
N LEU A 180 38.96 -25.53 19.28
CA LEU A 180 39.63 -26.59 18.53
C LEU A 180 38.97 -27.95 18.78
N LEU A 181 38.69 -28.29 20.05
CA LEU A 181 38.02 -29.53 20.42
C LEU A 181 36.61 -29.59 19.84
N TYR A 182 35.85 -28.49 19.90
CA TYR A 182 34.53 -28.38 19.29
C TYR A 182 34.58 -28.59 17.77
N ALA A 183 35.54 -27.95 17.08
CA ALA A 183 35.76 -28.13 15.66
C ALA A 183 36.12 -29.58 15.32
N PHE A 184 36.97 -30.22 16.13
CA PHE A 184 37.37 -31.63 15.95
C PHE A 184 36.19 -32.59 16.13
N VAL A 185 35.39 -32.40 17.18
CA VAL A 185 34.17 -33.18 17.44
C VAL A 185 33.19 -33.01 16.29
N LYS A 186 33.00 -31.77 15.81
CA LYS A 186 32.10 -31.48 14.69
C LYS A 186 32.59 -32.12 13.38
N ALA A 187 33.89 -32.11 13.13
CA ALA A 187 34.51 -32.77 11.98
C ALA A 187 34.34 -34.30 12.03
N ILE A 188 34.54 -34.92 13.20
CA ILE A 188 34.31 -36.36 13.40
C ILE A 188 32.84 -36.72 13.19
N ILE A 189 31.91 -35.94 13.75
CA ILE A 189 30.46 -36.15 13.54
C ILE A 189 30.11 -36.04 12.05
N HIS A 190 30.67 -35.06 11.33
CA HIS A 190 30.46 -34.93 9.89
C HIS A 190 31.06 -36.11 9.10
N ALA A 191 32.26 -36.57 9.46
CA ALA A 191 32.88 -37.73 8.83
C ALA A 191 32.04 -39.01 9.04
N LEU A 192 31.54 -39.23 10.26
CA LEU A 192 30.66 -40.36 10.58
C LEU A 192 29.32 -40.30 9.84
N ARG A 193 28.77 -39.09 9.63
CA ARG A 193 27.57 -38.88 8.79
C ARG A 193 27.84 -39.21 7.32
N LEU A 194 28.99 -38.81 6.78
CA LEU A 194 29.37 -39.09 5.38
C LEU A 194 29.65 -40.58 5.13
N MET A 195 30.24 -41.27 6.10
CA MET A 195 30.46 -42.72 6.05
C MET A 195 29.18 -43.54 6.29
N GLY A 196 28.03 -42.89 6.55
CA GLY A 196 26.73 -43.56 6.70
C GLY A 196 26.51 -44.25 8.05
N HIS A 197 27.44 -44.12 9.01
CA HIS A 197 27.32 -44.72 10.34
C HIS A 197 26.36 -43.95 11.27
N LEU A 198 26.03 -42.70 10.95
CA LEU A 198 25.02 -41.91 11.65
C LEU A 198 23.83 -41.61 10.73
N PRO A 199 22.64 -42.18 10.98
CA PRO A 199 21.45 -41.86 10.19
C PRO A 199 21.01 -40.41 10.43
N LYS A 200 20.51 -39.76 9.37
CA LYS A 200 19.89 -38.43 9.48
C LYS A 200 18.67 -38.50 10.40
N SER A 201 18.52 -37.49 11.26
CA SER A 201 17.36 -37.34 12.15
C SER A 201 16.08 -37.11 11.33
N ASP A 202 14.92 -37.50 11.85
CA ASP A 202 13.62 -37.26 11.19
C ASP A 202 13.40 -35.77 10.88
N ARG A 203 13.81 -34.88 11.78
CA ARG A 203 13.78 -33.42 11.54
C ARG A 203 14.67 -32.98 10.38
N GLU A 204 15.83 -33.62 10.20
CA GLU A 204 16.73 -33.32 9.08
C GLU A 204 16.13 -33.84 7.76
N ARG A 205 15.49 -35.02 7.78
CA ARG A 205 14.78 -35.59 6.61
C ARG A 205 13.59 -34.75 6.18
N GLU A 206 12.80 -34.26 7.14
CA GLU A 206 11.68 -33.34 6.86
C GLU A 206 12.17 -32.04 6.22
N LYS A 207 13.25 -31.47 6.76
CA LYS A 207 13.89 -30.27 6.17
C LYS A 207 14.38 -30.52 4.76
N GLU A 208 15.08 -31.63 4.51
CA GLU A 208 15.54 -31.99 3.16
C GLU A 208 14.37 -32.23 2.20
N ALA A 209 13.29 -32.87 2.64
CA ALA A 209 12.10 -33.06 1.84
C ALA A 209 11.43 -31.71 1.50
N GLN A 210 11.36 -30.78 2.46
CA GLN A 210 10.88 -29.43 2.22
C GLN A 210 11.79 -28.67 1.24
N GLU A 211 13.11 -28.71 1.44
CA GLU A 211 14.07 -28.09 0.53
C GLU A 211 14.02 -28.68 -0.88
N LEU A 212 13.86 -30.00 -1.01
CA LEU A 212 13.72 -30.65 -2.30
C LEU A 212 12.44 -30.20 -2.99
N ARG A 213 11.32 -30.10 -2.25
CA ARG A 213 10.06 -29.55 -2.77
C ARG A 213 10.23 -28.11 -3.21
N MET A 214 10.87 -27.26 -2.41
CA MET A 214 11.14 -25.86 -2.77
C MET A 214 12.02 -25.76 -4.02
N ARG A 215 13.12 -26.51 -4.08
CA ARG A 215 14.02 -26.56 -5.25
C ARG A 215 13.30 -27.05 -6.49
N HIS A 216 12.47 -28.09 -6.38
CA HIS A 216 11.66 -28.60 -7.49
C HIS A 216 10.66 -27.56 -7.98
N HIS A 217 9.97 -26.85 -7.09
CA HIS A 217 9.09 -25.73 -7.49
C HIS A 217 9.87 -24.61 -8.16
N HIS A 218 10.98 -24.18 -7.57
CA HIS A 218 11.85 -23.14 -8.12
C HIS A 218 12.32 -23.48 -9.53
N TYR A 219 12.77 -24.72 -9.73
CA TYR A 219 13.20 -25.23 -11.04
C TYR A 219 12.11 -25.12 -12.10
N HIS A 220 10.86 -25.46 -11.78
CA HIS A 220 9.74 -25.32 -12.72
C HIS A 220 9.37 -23.85 -12.98
N CYS A 221 9.49 -22.99 -11.97
CA CYS A 221 9.30 -21.55 -12.15
C CYS A 221 10.37 -20.93 -13.07
N GLU A 222 11.64 -21.33 -12.94
CA GLU A 222 12.73 -20.86 -13.82
C GLU A 222 12.58 -21.31 -15.28
N ARG A 223 11.98 -22.49 -15.52
CA ARG A 223 11.76 -23.00 -16.89
C ARG A 223 10.60 -22.31 -17.61
N ASN A 224 9.71 -21.65 -16.89
CA ASN A 224 8.59 -20.91 -17.47
C ASN A 224 8.36 -19.57 -16.74
N PRO A 225 9.27 -18.60 -16.93
CA PRO A 225 9.19 -17.31 -16.25
C PRO A 225 7.91 -16.56 -16.63
N GLU A 226 7.46 -16.64 -17.89
CA GLU A 226 6.23 -16.00 -18.33
C GLU A 226 4.98 -16.56 -17.63
N GLY A 227 4.90 -17.87 -17.47
CA GLY A 227 3.81 -18.52 -16.74
C GLY A 227 3.78 -18.12 -15.27
N PHE A 228 4.96 -18.02 -14.63
CA PHE A 228 5.06 -17.58 -13.24
C PHE A 228 4.63 -16.12 -13.07
N GLU A 229 5.07 -15.21 -13.95
CA GLU A 229 4.65 -13.81 -13.90
C GLU A 229 3.14 -13.65 -14.12
N ARG A 230 2.52 -14.48 -14.98
CA ARG A 230 1.06 -14.53 -15.13
C ARG A 230 0.35 -14.96 -13.85
N LEU A 231 0.82 -16.04 -13.20
CA LEU A 231 0.24 -16.52 -11.93
C LEU A 231 0.39 -15.49 -10.80
N LYS A 232 1.52 -14.78 -10.76
CA LYS A 232 1.77 -13.70 -9.82
C LYS A 232 0.80 -12.54 -10.06
N ALA A 233 0.66 -12.09 -11.31
CA ALA A 233 -0.30 -11.06 -11.69
C ALA A 233 -1.75 -11.46 -11.34
N GLU A 234 -2.13 -12.71 -11.60
CA GLU A 234 -3.45 -13.24 -11.24
C GLU A 234 -3.67 -13.26 -9.72
N SER A 235 -2.66 -13.66 -8.95
CA SER A 235 -2.73 -13.69 -7.49
C SER A 235 -2.93 -12.28 -6.93
N PHE A 236 -2.16 -11.30 -7.39
CA PHE A 236 -2.36 -9.90 -7.01
C PHE A 236 -3.75 -9.39 -7.39
N ARG A 237 -4.23 -9.74 -8.59
CA ARG A 237 -5.59 -9.37 -9.02
C ARG A 237 -6.66 -9.92 -8.09
N ARG A 238 -6.54 -11.18 -7.65
CA ARG A 238 -7.48 -11.82 -6.72
C ARG A 238 -7.43 -11.17 -5.34
N GLU A 239 -6.24 -10.89 -4.84
CA GLU A 239 -6.04 -10.19 -3.56
C GLU A 239 -6.66 -8.78 -3.59
N GLU A 240 -6.46 -8.06 -4.69
CA GLU A 240 -7.02 -6.73 -4.90
C GLU A 240 -8.56 -6.76 -4.92
N ILE A 241 -9.16 -7.69 -5.68
CA ILE A 241 -10.62 -7.90 -5.69
C ILE A 241 -11.14 -8.22 -4.29
N ALA A 242 -10.45 -9.09 -3.56
CA ALA A 242 -10.84 -9.45 -2.19
C ALA A 242 -10.77 -8.24 -1.26
N ARG A 243 -9.71 -7.41 -1.37
CA ARG A 243 -9.55 -6.18 -0.60
C ARG A 243 -10.68 -5.18 -0.88
N THR A 244 -10.93 -4.87 -2.16
CA THR A 244 -11.99 -3.94 -2.57
C THR A 244 -13.36 -4.37 -2.07
N LYS A 245 -13.67 -5.67 -2.15
CA LYS A 245 -14.94 -6.23 -1.62
C LYS A 245 -15.02 -6.17 -0.11
N ALA A 246 -13.93 -6.46 0.59
CA ALA A 246 -13.87 -6.35 2.05
C ALA A 246 -14.06 -4.91 2.51
N GLU A 247 -13.41 -3.94 1.85
CA GLU A 247 -13.59 -2.51 2.12
C GLU A 247 -15.04 -2.08 1.90
N ALA A 248 -15.63 -2.44 0.76
CA ALA A 248 -17.04 -2.15 0.48
C ALA A 248 -17.98 -2.73 1.55
N LEU A 249 -17.71 -3.96 2.02
CA LEU A 249 -18.50 -4.57 3.10
C LEU A 249 -18.38 -3.81 4.42
N VAL A 250 -17.17 -3.39 4.80
CA VAL A 250 -16.94 -2.58 6.00
C VAL A 250 -17.69 -1.25 5.90
N LEU A 251 -17.59 -0.55 4.77
CA LEU A 251 -18.28 0.72 4.55
C LEU A 251 -19.81 0.55 4.58
N LYS A 252 -20.34 -0.52 3.98
CA LYS A 252 -21.76 -0.86 4.01
C LYS A 252 -22.27 -1.11 5.44
N VAL A 253 -21.48 -1.78 6.27
CA VAL A 253 -21.81 -1.99 7.69
C VAL A 253 -21.76 -0.67 8.46
N GLN A 254 -20.76 0.18 8.23
CA GLN A 254 -20.66 1.50 8.85
C GLN A 254 -21.84 2.41 8.45
N ALA A 255 -22.21 2.44 7.18
CA ALA A 255 -23.35 3.20 6.68
C ALA A 255 -24.68 2.73 7.29
N ARG A 256 -24.85 1.41 7.48
CA ARG A 256 -26.04 0.84 8.13
C ARG A 256 -26.08 1.12 9.64
N ASN A 257 -24.92 1.16 10.28
CA ASN A 257 -24.76 1.37 11.72
C ASN A 257 -24.40 2.83 12.04
N GLY A 258 -24.83 3.80 11.22
CA GLY A 258 -24.60 5.23 11.43
C GLY A 258 -24.90 5.66 12.87
N PRO A 259 -24.29 6.75 13.36
CA PRO A 259 -24.14 7.03 14.78
C PRO A 259 -25.48 6.87 15.51
N ILE A 260 -25.49 6.04 16.55
CA ILE A 260 -26.56 6.10 17.55
C ILE A 260 -26.41 7.47 18.18
N ASP A 261 -27.17 8.45 17.68
CA ASP A 261 -27.29 9.76 18.30
C ASP A 261 -27.68 9.54 19.77
N GLY A 262 -26.80 9.97 20.66
CA GLY A 262 -27.05 10.17 22.09
C GLY A 262 -27.02 11.65 22.39
#